data_AF-A0AAV9P1W5-F1
#
_entry.id   AF-A0AAV9P1W5-F1
#
_cell.length_a   1.000
_cell.length_b   1.000
_cell.length_c   1.000
_cell.angle_alpha   90.00
_cell.angle_beta   90.00
_cell.angle_gamma   90.00
#
_symmetry.space_group_name_H-M   'P 1'
#
loop_
_entity.id
_entity.type
_entity.pdbx_description
1 polymer ?
#
loop_
_entity_poly.entity_id
_entity_poly.type
_entity_poly.pdbx_seq_one_letter_code
_entity_poly.pdbx_strand_id
1 'polypeptide(L)' 'MEEPSDDENDMLDLAFGLTETSRLGCQVVMSKELDGLVVKLPSMTRNMQASDFADKK' A
#
# COMPACT_ATOMS: atom_id res chain seq x y z
N MET A 1 -6.93 6.78 11.90
CA MET A 1 -6.28 6.69 10.58
C MET A 1 -7.07 7.57 9.64
N GLU A 2 -6.39 8.39 8.84
CA GLU A 2 -7.03 9.17 7.77
C GLU A 2 -7.51 8.25 6.65
N GLU A 3 -8.52 8.66 5.89
CA GLU A 3 -8.98 7.93 4.71
C GLU A 3 -7.90 7.94 3.61
N PRO A 4 -7.84 6.90 2.75
CA PRO A 4 -6.94 6.91 1.59
C PRO A 4 -7.28 8.06 0.65
N SER A 5 -6.26 8.68 0.05
CA SER A 5 -6.46 9.67 -1.01
C SER A 5 -6.97 9.00 -2.29
N ASP A 6 -7.53 9.78 -3.21
CA ASP A 6 -7.97 9.28 -4.52
C ASP A 6 -6.83 8.57 -5.27
N ASP A 7 -5.63 9.17 -5.30
CA ASP A 7 -4.43 8.56 -5.90
C ASP A 7 -4.04 7.21 -5.24
N GLU A 8 -4.25 7.08 -3.93
CA GLU A 8 -4.00 5.82 -3.22
C GLU A 8 -5.06 4.77 -3.60
N ASN A 9 -6.33 5.16 -3.68
CA ASN A 9 -7.42 4.27 -4.09
C ASN A 9 -7.21 3.74 -5.52
N ASP A 10 -6.81 4.59 -6.46
CA ASP A 10 -6.50 4.20 -7.84
C ASP A 10 -5.40 3.12 -7.91
N MET A 11 -4.40 3.20 -7.03
CA MET A 11 -3.34 2.21 -6.93
C MET A 11 -3.81 0.92 -6.22
N LEU A 12 -4.64 1.06 -5.19
CA LEU A 12 -5.22 -0.06 -4.44
C LEU A 12 -6.19 -0.90 -5.30
N ASP A 13 -6.88 -0.29 -6.25
CA ASP A 13 -7.75 -0.98 -7.22
C ASP A 13 -6.99 -1.99 -8.10
N LEU A 14 -5.68 -1.82 -8.25
CA LEU A 14 -4.80 -2.75 -8.97
C LEU A 14 -4.32 -3.92 -8.09
N ALA A 15 -4.59 -3.89 -6.78
CA ALA A 15 -4.11 -4.89 -5.84
C ALA A 15 -5.02 -6.12 -5.80
N PHE A 16 -4.40 -7.31 -5.74
CA PHE A 16 -5.15 -8.55 -5.64
C PHE A 16 -5.58 -8.82 -4.20
N GLY A 17 -6.88 -9.10 -3.99
CA GLY A 17 -7.41 -9.41 -2.66
C GLY A 17 -7.53 -8.21 -1.72
N LEU A 18 -7.83 -7.02 -2.29
CA LEU A 18 -8.08 -5.79 -1.55
C LEU A 18 -9.22 -5.98 -0.52
N THR A 19 -9.01 -5.48 0.70
CA THR A 19 -10.01 -5.43 1.78
C THR A 19 -10.30 -3.99 2.17
N GLU A 20 -11.41 -3.73 2.86
CA GLU A 20 -11.81 -2.38 3.31
C GLU A 20 -10.76 -1.67 4.18
N THR A 21 -9.90 -2.43 4.86
CA THR A 21 -8.81 -1.92 5.72
C THR A 21 -7.45 -1.89 5.04
N SER A 22 -7.37 -2.24 3.75
CA SER A 22 -6.11 -2.25 3.01
C SER A 22 -5.59 -0.83 2.75
N ARG A 23 -4.28 -0.64 2.87
CA ARG A 23 -3.57 0.63 2.63
C ARG A 23 -2.24 0.39 1.96
N LEU A 24 -1.74 1.38 1.22
CA LEU A 24 -0.38 1.35 0.69
C LEU A 24 0.61 1.54 1.84
N GLY A 25 1.48 0.54 2.05
CA GLY A 25 2.43 0.57 3.17
C GLY A 25 3.35 1.79 3.18
N CYS A 26 3.64 2.39 2.02
CA CYS A 26 4.45 3.61 1.91
C CYS A 26 3.72 4.88 2.39
N GLN A 27 2.39 4.88 2.46
CA GLN A 27 1.57 6.00 2.93
C GLN A 27 1.28 5.93 4.45
N VAL A 28 1.56 4.78 5.09
CA VAL A 28 1.36 4.62 6.54
C VAL A 28 2.57 5.17 7.29
N VAL A 29 2.46 6.42 7.76
CA VAL A 29 3.48 7.07 8.57
C VAL A 29 3.41 6.60 10.02
N MET A 30 4.51 6.09 10.56
CA MET A 30 4.57 5.57 11.93
C MET A 30 4.40 6.69 12.97
N SER A 31 3.50 6.49 13.92
CA SER A 31 3.26 7.39 15.05
C SER A 31 3.10 6.58 16.34
N LYS A 32 3.16 7.24 17.51
CA LYS A 32 2.95 6.59 18.81
C LYS A 32 1.53 6.00 18.95
N GLU A 33 0.57 6.50 18.18
CA GLU A 33 -0.81 6.01 18.17
C GLU A 33 -0.93 4.64 17.51
N LEU A 34 0.11 4.22 16.77
CA LEU A 34 0.19 2.92 16.09
C LEU A 34 1.00 1.88 16.90
N ASP A 35 1.34 2.17 18.17
CA ASP A 35 2.02 1.19 19.01
C ASP A 35 1.14 -0.05 19.25
N GLY A 36 1.67 -1.23 18.93
CA GLY A 36 0.91 -2.48 18.93
C GLY A 36 0.06 -2.75 17.68
N LEU A 37 0.19 -1.94 16.62
CA LEU A 37 -0.48 -2.17 15.34
C LEU A 37 -0.10 -3.55 14.75
N VAL A 38 -1.11 -4.36 14.44
CA VAL A 38 -0.95 -5.63 13.73
C VAL A 38 -1.42 -5.46 12.30
N VAL A 39 -0.53 -5.68 11.34
CA VAL A 39 -0.86 -5.66 9.92
C VAL A 39 -0.72 -7.04 9.31
N LYS A 40 -1.56 -7.34 8.32
CA LYS A 40 -1.47 -8.56 7.52
C LYS A 40 -1.01 -8.20 6.11
N LEU A 41 0.07 -8.83 5.66
CA LEU A 41 0.48 -8.72 4.27
C LEU A 41 -0.38 -9.65 3.39
N PRO A 42 -0.91 -9.18 2.25
CA PRO A 42 -1.66 -10.02 1.31
C PRO A 42 -0.74 -11.07 0.67
N SER A 43 -1.32 -12.15 0.13
CA SER A 43 -0.58 -13.26 -0.49
C SER A 43 0.17 -12.87 -1.76
N MET A 44 -0.24 -11.79 -2.43
CA MET A 44 0.42 -11.22 -3.59
C MET A 44 0.63 -9.74 -3.35
N THR A 45 1.85 -9.25 -3.60
CA THR A 45 2.22 -7.84 -3.40
C THR A 45 2.87 -7.31 -4.67
N ARG A 46 2.38 -6.17 -5.17
CA ARG A 46 2.99 -5.44 -6.27
C ARG A 46 3.44 -4.08 -5.75
N ASN A 47 4.75 -3.90 -5.63
CA ASN A 47 5.35 -2.63 -5.23
C ASN A 47 5.79 -1.85 -6.47
N MET A 48 5.65 -0.53 -6.45
CA MET A 48 6.32 0.30 -7.47
C MET A 48 7.80 0.41 -7.13
N GLN A 49 8.65 -0.20 -7.95
CA GLN A 49 10.10 -0.11 -7.84
C GLN A 49 10.65 0.75 -8.97
N ALA A 50 11.78 1.42 -8.72
CA ALA A 50 12.48 2.20 -9.75
C ALA A 50 12.83 1.36 -11.00
N SER A 51 13.02 0.05 -10.82
CA SER A 51 13.22 -0.92 -11.91
C SER A 51 12.01 -1.10 -12.82
N ASP A 52 10.79 -0.77 -12.37
CA ASP A 52 9.58 -0.86 -13.20
C ASP A 52 9.57 0.22 -14.28
N PHE A 53 10.34 1.29 -14.07
CA PHE A 53 10.55 2.39 -15.02
C PHE A 53 11.89 2.27 -15.77
N ALA A 54 12.69 1.25 -15.48
CA ALA A 54 13.90 0.98 -16.21
C ALA A 54 13.53 0.29 -17.52
N ASP A 55 13.48 1.07 -18.61
CA ASP A 55 13.32 0.53 -19.96
C ASP A 55 14.34 -0.59 -20.19
N LYS A 56 13.84 -1.82 -20.34
CA LYS A 56 14.65 -2.91 -20.90
C LYS A 56 14.90 -2.56 -22.36
N LYS A 57 16.07 -1.99 -22.61
CA LYS A 57 16.60 -1.77 -23.95
C LYS A 57 16.67 -3.08 -24.74
#